data_AF-A0A2R6GKE5-F1
#
_entry.id   AF-A0A2R6GKE5-F1
#
_cell.length_a   1.000
_cell.length_b   1.000
_cell.length_c   1.000
_cell.angle_alpha   90.00
_cell.angle_beta   90.00
_cell.angle_gamma   90.00
#
_symmetry.space_group_name_H-M   'P 1'
#
loop_
_entity.id
_entity.type
_entity.pdbx_description
1 polymer ?
#
loop_
_entity_poly.entity_id
_entity_poly.type
_entity_poly.pdbx_seq_one_letter_code
_entity_poly.pdbx_strand_id
1 'polypeptide(L)'
;MTESGAAIRTSESDGPSLVALLKVLTYKQVILLLRYPVNTASQFVGLAALFGIVFFGGKAVAGAALTDSLDGIIVGFFLYSLSMVAYSGLSWNVTREAQWGTLERLYVSPHGFRTVMTVKAVVNVCMSFLWGAALLVLMMAASGRWLSIDPVTVLPLTAMTLGSVLGIGFVFAGLALVYKRVENAFQLVQFGLIGLIAAPAGNVEWMKLFPVSHGSYLTGVAMEQGVRLWEFPLADLGLLVLTTSFYLALGFYVFHRAIGRARDEGLLGHY
;
A
#
# COMPACT_ATOMS: atom_id res chain seq x y z
N MET A 1 -8.08 -44.66 50.83
CA MET A 1 -8.28 -43.22 51.05
C MET A 1 -7.48 -42.48 50.00
N THR A 2 -8.21 -42.08 48.97
CA THR A 2 -7.82 -41.31 47.81
C THR A 2 -7.70 -39.84 48.17
N GLU A 3 -6.59 -39.18 47.87
CA GLU A 3 -6.64 -37.81 47.36
C GLU A 3 -5.72 -37.70 46.15
N SER A 4 -6.41 -37.59 45.02
CA SER A 4 -5.92 -37.46 43.67
C SER A 4 -5.22 -36.12 43.51
N GLY A 5 -3.99 -36.15 43.00
CA GLY A 5 -3.32 -34.95 42.50
C GLY A 5 -4.22 -34.26 41.48
N ALA A 6 -4.67 -33.06 41.84
CA ALA A 6 -5.35 -32.16 40.92
C ALA A 6 -4.33 -31.72 39.87
N ALA A 7 -4.33 -32.43 38.74
CA ALA A 7 -3.67 -31.99 37.53
C ALA A 7 -4.23 -30.61 37.17
N ILE A 8 -3.42 -29.58 37.37
CA ILE A 8 -3.59 -28.29 36.73
C ILE A 8 -3.45 -28.56 35.24
N ARG A 9 -4.58 -28.83 34.57
CA ARG A 9 -4.66 -28.80 33.12
C ARG A 9 -4.60 -27.33 32.73
N THR A 10 -3.40 -26.83 32.46
CA THR A 10 -3.20 -25.61 31.68
C THR A 10 -3.64 -25.89 30.24
N SER A 11 -4.95 -25.84 30.00
CA SER A 11 -5.50 -25.76 28.64
C SER A 11 -5.44 -24.31 28.16
N GLU A 12 -4.24 -23.78 27.98
CA GLU A 12 -4.05 -22.51 27.28
C GLU A 12 -3.08 -22.75 26.12
N SER A 13 -3.53 -23.58 25.17
CA SER A 13 -2.91 -23.73 23.86
C SER A 13 -3.56 -22.78 22.84
N ASP A 14 -3.95 -21.58 23.25
CA ASP A 14 -4.34 -20.56 22.29
C ASP A 14 -3.08 -19.78 21.93
N GLY A 15 -2.43 -20.25 20.85
CA GLY A 15 -1.31 -19.54 20.27
C GLY A 15 -1.71 -18.09 19.94
N PRO A 16 -0.72 -17.19 19.77
CA PRO A 16 -0.99 -15.76 19.55
C PRO A 16 -1.92 -15.54 18.34
N SER A 17 -3.17 -15.11 18.59
CA SER A 17 -4.20 -14.97 17.56
C SER A 17 -3.89 -13.86 16.55
N LEU A 18 -3.89 -14.20 15.25
CA LEU A 18 -3.72 -13.22 14.16
C LEU A 18 -4.90 -12.27 14.04
N VAL A 19 -6.11 -12.73 14.34
CA VAL A 19 -7.33 -11.90 14.31
C VAL A 19 -7.26 -10.84 15.40
N ALA A 20 -6.78 -11.21 16.59
CA ALA A 20 -6.57 -10.25 17.68
C ALA A 20 -5.51 -9.19 17.29
N LEU A 21 -4.39 -9.62 16.69
CA LEU A 21 -3.35 -8.71 16.21
C LEU A 21 -3.90 -7.74 15.15
N LEU A 22 -4.62 -8.25 14.15
CA LEU A 22 -5.25 -7.43 13.12
C LEU A 22 -6.20 -6.40 13.75
N LYS A 23 -7.08 -6.82 14.66
CA LYS A 23 -8.02 -5.94 15.35
C LYS A 23 -7.31 -4.83 16.12
N VAL A 24 -6.27 -5.17 16.88
CA VAL A 24 -5.49 -4.19 17.68
C VAL A 24 -4.76 -3.19 16.78
N LEU A 25 -4.13 -3.66 15.70
CA LEU A 25 -3.42 -2.78 14.77
C LEU A 25 -4.39 -1.85 14.02
N THR A 26 -5.54 -2.35 13.58
CA THR A 26 -6.60 -1.53 12.98
C THR A 26 -7.10 -0.49 13.99
N TYR A 27 -7.39 -0.90 15.22
CA TYR A 27 -7.84 0.03 16.27
C TYR A 27 -6.81 1.12 16.56
N LYS A 28 -5.53 0.75 16.69
CA LYS A 28 -4.42 1.71 16.85
C LYS A 28 -4.39 2.69 15.67
N GLN A 29 -4.52 2.20 14.44
CA GLN A 29 -4.49 3.05 13.25
C GLN A 29 -5.66 4.04 13.23
N VAL A 30 -6.88 3.60 13.56
CA VAL A 30 -8.07 4.48 13.67
C VAL A 30 -7.87 5.55 14.74
N ILE A 31 -7.35 5.18 15.92
CA ILE A 31 -7.07 6.15 16.98
C ILE A 31 -6.06 7.19 16.51
N LEU A 32 -4.98 6.78 15.85
CA LEU A 32 -3.97 7.73 15.36
C LEU A 32 -4.60 8.72 14.35
N LEU A 33 -5.46 8.24 13.46
CA LEU A 33 -6.16 9.11 12.50
C LEU A 33 -7.05 10.14 13.20
N LEU A 34 -7.81 9.72 14.22
CA LEU A 34 -8.73 10.59 14.97
C LEU A 34 -8.01 11.52 15.96
N ARG A 35 -6.91 11.06 16.55
CA ARG A 35 -6.14 11.81 17.56
C ARG A 35 -5.24 12.87 16.92
N TYR A 36 -4.81 12.66 15.68
CA TYR A 36 -3.98 13.59 14.91
C TYR A 36 -4.72 14.10 13.66
N PRO A 37 -5.88 14.77 13.83
CA PRO A 37 -6.74 15.16 12.71
C PRO A 37 -6.03 16.14 11.77
N VAL A 38 -5.18 17.02 12.30
CA VAL A 38 -4.39 17.95 11.47
C VAL A 38 -3.46 17.20 10.54
N ASN A 39 -2.72 16.19 11.02
CA ASN A 39 -1.82 15.42 10.17
C ASN A 39 -2.58 14.67 9.07
N THR A 40 -3.68 14.02 9.44
CA THR A 40 -4.54 13.29 8.49
C THR A 40 -5.15 14.23 7.45
N ALA A 41 -5.69 15.37 7.90
CA ALA A 41 -6.28 16.38 7.04
C ALA A 41 -5.24 17.02 6.13
N SER A 42 -4.05 17.35 6.63
CA SER A 42 -2.97 17.92 5.82
C SER A 42 -2.52 16.98 4.71
N GLN A 43 -2.44 15.67 4.95
CA GLN A 43 -2.13 14.70 3.90
C GLN A 43 -3.24 14.65 2.84
N PHE A 44 -4.50 14.59 3.27
CA PHE A 44 -5.65 14.56 2.36
C PHE A 44 -5.79 15.85 1.54
N VAL A 45 -5.75 17.00 2.21
CA VAL A 45 -5.80 18.34 1.60
C VAL A 45 -4.60 18.57 0.68
N GLY A 46 -3.41 18.12 1.06
CA GLY A 46 -2.21 18.21 0.22
C GLY A 46 -2.39 17.48 -1.11
N LEU A 47 -2.90 16.24 -1.08
CA LEU A 47 -3.21 15.47 -2.29
C LEU A 47 -4.35 16.11 -3.11
N ALA A 48 -5.42 16.56 -2.46
CA ALA A 48 -6.53 17.22 -3.13
C ALA A 48 -6.10 18.55 -3.77
N ALA A 49 -5.23 19.31 -3.10
CA ALA A 49 -4.65 20.54 -3.63
C ALA A 49 -3.73 20.25 -4.83
N LEU A 50 -2.92 19.20 -4.76
CA LEU A 50 -2.09 18.77 -5.90
C LEU A 50 -2.96 18.43 -7.11
N PHE A 51 -4.04 17.65 -6.92
CA PHE A 51 -5.00 17.40 -8.00
C PHE A 51 -5.62 18.70 -8.51
N GLY A 52 -6.06 19.59 -7.63
CA GLY A 52 -6.62 20.88 -8.00
C GLY A 52 -5.66 21.73 -8.84
N ILE A 53 -4.38 21.78 -8.48
CA ILE A 53 -3.34 22.48 -9.25
C ILE A 53 -3.22 21.87 -10.65
N VAL A 54 -3.16 20.54 -10.76
CA VAL A 54 -3.06 19.86 -12.06
C VAL A 54 -4.32 20.08 -12.90
N PHE A 55 -5.50 19.96 -12.29
CA PHE A 55 -6.78 20.09 -12.99
C PHE A 55 -7.06 21.53 -13.42
N PHE A 56 -7.06 22.49 -12.50
CA PHE A 56 -7.36 23.88 -12.83
C PHE A 56 -6.21 24.53 -13.62
N GLY A 57 -4.96 24.24 -13.28
CA GLY A 57 -3.79 24.71 -14.03
C GLY A 57 -3.74 24.12 -15.43
N GLY A 58 -3.97 22.82 -15.57
CA GLY A 58 -4.06 22.16 -16.87
C GLY A 58 -5.21 22.70 -17.73
N LYS A 59 -6.36 23.03 -17.12
CA LYS A 59 -7.53 23.56 -17.84
C LYS A 59 -7.25 24.96 -18.39
N ALA A 60 -6.48 25.76 -17.66
CA ALA A 60 -6.09 27.11 -18.07
C ALA A 60 -5.08 27.11 -19.23
N VAL A 61 -4.16 26.14 -19.27
CA VAL A 61 -3.08 26.09 -20.26
C VAL A 61 -3.44 25.24 -21.48
N ALA A 62 -4.11 24.10 -21.27
CA ALA A 62 -4.31 23.05 -22.27
C ALA A 62 -5.71 22.42 -22.15
N GLY A 63 -6.76 23.24 -22.10
CA GLY A 63 -8.14 22.82 -21.82
C GLY A 63 -8.62 21.59 -22.58
N ALA A 64 -8.49 21.57 -23.92
CA ALA A 64 -8.95 20.44 -24.74
C ALA A 64 -8.18 19.14 -24.43
N ALA A 65 -6.85 19.19 -24.43
CA ALA A 65 -6.01 18.02 -24.15
C ALA A 65 -6.21 17.48 -22.71
N LEU A 66 -6.46 18.37 -21.74
CA LEU A 66 -6.78 17.98 -20.38
C LEU A 66 -8.13 17.26 -20.32
N THR A 67 -9.16 17.79 -20.99
CA THR A 67 -10.49 17.17 -20.99
C THR A 67 -10.47 15.77 -21.58
N ASP A 68 -9.70 15.55 -22.66
CA ASP A 68 -9.56 14.22 -23.28
C ASP A 68 -8.84 13.21 -22.37
N SER A 69 -7.90 13.68 -21.54
CA SER A 69 -7.10 12.84 -20.66
C SER A 69 -7.63 12.79 -19.22
N LEU A 70 -8.78 13.41 -18.95
CA LEU A 70 -9.25 13.65 -17.59
C LEU A 70 -9.53 12.35 -16.83
N ASP A 71 -10.09 11.36 -17.50
CA ASP A 71 -10.40 10.07 -16.90
C ASP A 71 -9.13 9.36 -16.43
N GLY A 72 -8.13 9.26 -17.31
CA GLY A 72 -6.82 8.70 -16.99
C GLY A 72 -6.08 9.47 -15.90
N ILE A 73 -6.24 10.80 -15.84
CA ILE A 73 -5.68 11.63 -14.76
C ILE A 73 -6.33 11.28 -13.41
N ILE A 74 -7.66 11.15 -13.36
CA ILE A 74 -8.37 10.81 -12.11
C ILE A 74 -7.97 9.41 -11.64
N VAL A 75 -7.96 8.42 -12.53
CA VAL A 75 -7.54 7.04 -12.19
C VAL A 75 -6.07 7.03 -11.77
N GLY A 76 -5.20 7.70 -12.51
CA GLY A 76 -3.77 7.80 -12.21
C GLY A 76 -3.52 8.41 -10.84
N PHE A 77 -4.20 9.52 -10.49
CA PHE A 77 -4.11 10.13 -9.16
C PHE A 77 -4.63 9.21 -8.05
N PHE A 78 -5.73 8.51 -8.29
CA PHE A 78 -6.28 7.53 -7.35
C PHE A 78 -5.26 6.42 -7.06
N LEU A 79 -4.73 5.78 -8.09
CA LEU A 79 -3.72 4.73 -7.97
C LEU A 79 -2.42 5.25 -7.36
N TYR A 80 -1.99 6.45 -7.72
CA TYR A 80 -0.82 7.10 -7.13
C TYR A 80 -0.98 7.33 -5.63
N SER A 81 -2.14 7.85 -5.20
CA SER A 81 -2.42 8.10 -3.78
C SER A 81 -2.37 6.81 -2.96
N LEU A 82 -2.96 5.73 -3.48
CA LEU A 82 -2.94 4.42 -2.84
C LEU A 82 -1.54 3.80 -2.84
N SER A 83 -0.82 3.92 -3.95
CA SER A 83 0.56 3.42 -4.10
C SER A 83 1.50 4.10 -3.11
N MET A 84 1.35 5.42 -2.92
CA MET A 84 2.13 6.20 -1.97
C MET A 84 2.02 5.62 -0.56
N VAL A 85 0.82 5.26 -0.11
CA VAL A 85 0.61 4.62 1.19
C VAL A 85 1.19 3.21 1.23
N ALA A 86 1.00 2.42 0.16
CA ALA A 86 1.45 1.04 0.09
C ALA A 86 2.99 0.90 0.19
N TYR A 87 3.76 1.66 -0.60
CA TYR A 87 5.22 1.50 -0.58
C TYR A 87 5.87 2.22 0.61
N SER A 88 5.43 3.45 0.93
CA SER A 88 6.13 4.27 1.94
C SER A 88 5.68 3.95 3.37
N GLY A 89 4.42 3.56 3.55
CA GLY A 89 3.82 3.40 4.88
C GLY A 89 4.51 2.32 5.71
N LEU A 90 4.97 1.24 5.06
CA LEU A 90 5.70 0.18 5.75
C LEU A 90 7.08 0.65 6.23
N SER A 91 7.82 1.35 5.37
CA SER A 91 9.14 1.87 5.73
C SER A 91 9.06 2.92 6.82
N TRP A 92 8.08 3.82 6.76
CA TRP A 92 7.81 4.78 7.84
C TRP A 92 7.46 4.09 9.16
N ASN A 93 6.70 2.99 9.11
CA ASN A 93 6.40 2.19 10.30
C ASN A 93 7.68 1.60 10.93
N VAL A 94 8.58 1.08 10.10
CA VAL A 94 9.87 0.55 10.56
C VAL A 94 10.74 1.64 11.17
N THR A 95 10.93 2.75 10.45
CA THR A 95 11.71 3.90 10.91
C THR A 95 11.19 4.44 12.24
N ARG A 96 9.87 4.57 12.42
CA ARG A 96 9.29 5.03 13.70
C ARG A 96 9.53 4.07 14.85
N GLU A 97 9.33 2.77 14.62
CA GLU A 97 9.54 1.76 15.67
C GLU A 97 11.00 1.72 16.12
N ALA A 98 11.92 1.98 15.18
CA ALA A 98 13.34 2.13 15.42
C ALA A 98 13.67 3.39 16.23
N GLN A 99 13.14 4.55 15.81
CA GLN A 99 13.28 5.82 16.55
C GLN A 99 12.72 5.75 17.97
N TRP A 100 11.64 5.01 18.18
CA TRP A 100 11.03 4.83 19.51
C TRP A 100 11.75 3.78 20.38
N GLY A 101 12.80 3.12 19.88
CA GLY A 101 13.50 2.06 20.62
C GLY A 101 12.60 0.83 20.89
N THR A 102 11.55 0.64 20.09
CA THR A 102 10.57 -0.44 20.28
C THR A 102 10.81 -1.64 19.38
N LEU A 103 11.81 -1.58 18.48
CA LEU A 103 12.18 -2.69 17.62
C LEU A 103 12.44 -3.95 18.44
N GLU A 104 13.35 -3.90 19.42
CA GLU A 104 13.71 -5.07 20.25
C GLU A 104 12.49 -5.74 20.88
N ARG A 105 11.56 -4.93 21.44
CA ARG A 105 10.31 -5.45 22.02
C ARG A 105 9.42 -6.14 21.00
N LEU A 106 9.40 -5.65 19.76
CA LEU A 106 8.61 -6.25 18.69
C LEU A 106 9.24 -7.54 18.17
N TYR A 107 10.57 -7.69 18.25
CA TYR A 107 11.27 -8.93 17.92
C TYR A 107 11.02 -10.04 18.95
N VAL A 108 10.89 -9.69 20.24
CA VAL A 108 10.54 -10.64 21.30
C VAL A 108 9.03 -10.92 21.39
N SER A 109 8.22 -10.16 20.64
CA SER A 109 6.76 -10.34 20.66
C SER A 109 6.35 -11.73 20.16
N PRO A 110 5.26 -12.32 20.68
CA PRO A 110 4.80 -13.67 20.31
C PRO A 110 4.54 -13.87 18.81
N HIS A 111 4.12 -12.82 18.09
CA HIS A 111 3.86 -12.87 16.65
C HIS A 111 5.12 -12.62 15.80
N GLY A 112 6.17 -12.06 16.39
CA GLY A 112 7.42 -11.68 15.73
C GLY A 112 7.31 -10.46 14.82
N PHE A 113 8.44 -9.77 14.64
CA PHE A 113 8.53 -8.51 13.88
C PHE A 113 7.96 -8.61 12.45
N ARG A 114 8.30 -9.68 11.73
CA ARG A 114 7.90 -9.90 10.32
C ARG A 114 6.38 -10.00 10.15
N THR A 115 5.72 -10.78 11.01
CA THR A 115 4.26 -10.96 10.97
C THR A 115 3.57 -9.64 11.31
N VAL A 116 4.01 -8.96 12.37
CA VAL A 116 3.44 -7.67 12.77
C VAL A 116 3.56 -6.63 11.66
N MET A 117 4.73 -6.54 11.00
CA MET A 117 4.94 -5.61 9.89
C MET A 117 4.08 -5.95 8.67
N THR A 118 3.91 -7.22 8.36
CA THR A 118 3.04 -7.67 7.27
C THR A 118 1.58 -7.33 7.54
N VAL A 119 1.09 -7.59 8.76
CA VAL A 119 -0.28 -7.24 9.16
C VAL A 119 -0.48 -5.72 9.15
N LYS A 120 0.49 -4.94 9.64
CA LYS A 120 0.46 -3.47 9.54
C LYS A 120 0.37 -3.00 8.09
N ALA A 121 1.11 -3.62 7.16
CA ALA A 121 1.04 -3.29 5.73
C ALA A 121 -0.37 -3.52 5.17
N VAL A 122 -0.99 -4.67 5.48
CA VAL A 122 -2.36 -4.98 5.08
C VAL A 122 -3.35 -3.96 5.64
N VAL A 123 -3.27 -3.65 6.94
CA VAL A 123 -4.13 -2.64 7.58
C VAL A 123 -3.98 -1.28 6.92
N ASN A 124 -2.74 -0.85 6.62
CA ASN A 124 -2.47 0.41 5.94
C ASN A 124 -3.09 0.46 4.54
N VAL A 125 -3.02 -0.63 3.77
CA VAL A 125 -3.64 -0.71 2.44
C VAL A 125 -5.16 -0.73 2.55
N CYS A 126 -5.75 -1.48 3.48
CA CYS A 126 -7.20 -1.44 3.70
C CYS A 126 -7.67 -0.03 4.07
N MET A 127 -6.92 0.69 4.91
CA MET A 127 -7.21 2.08 5.26
C MET A 127 -6.99 3.05 4.10
N SER A 128 -6.01 2.79 3.24
CA SER A 128 -5.77 3.64 2.07
C SER A 128 -6.93 3.58 1.10
N PHE A 129 -7.61 2.43 0.96
CA PHE A 129 -8.85 2.36 0.16
C PHE A 129 -9.94 3.30 0.66
N LEU A 130 -10.12 3.44 1.98
CA LEU A 130 -11.13 4.34 2.54
C LEU A 130 -10.81 5.81 2.19
N TRP A 131 -9.56 6.23 2.41
CA TRP A 131 -9.12 7.60 2.10
C TRP A 131 -9.04 7.87 0.61
N GLY A 132 -8.56 6.90 -0.17
CA GLY A 132 -8.48 6.96 -1.62
C GLY A 132 -9.86 7.03 -2.26
N ALA A 133 -10.85 6.31 -1.73
CA ALA A 133 -12.24 6.43 -2.18
C ALA A 133 -12.81 7.83 -1.89
N ALA A 134 -12.57 8.37 -0.70
CA ALA A 134 -12.97 9.75 -0.37
C ALA A 134 -12.30 10.78 -1.30
N LEU A 135 -11.01 10.60 -1.60
CA LEU A 135 -10.28 11.44 -2.54
C LEU A 135 -10.82 11.30 -3.96
N LEU A 136 -11.11 10.08 -4.42
CA LEU A 136 -11.68 9.81 -5.73
C LEU A 136 -13.03 10.50 -5.92
N VAL A 137 -13.93 10.40 -4.93
CA VAL A 137 -15.21 11.11 -4.94
C VAL A 137 -15.01 12.62 -5.02
N LEU A 138 -14.06 13.17 -4.24
CA LEU A 138 -13.71 14.58 -4.30
C LEU A 138 -13.22 14.99 -5.70
N MET A 139 -12.35 14.20 -6.32
CA MET A 139 -11.81 14.49 -7.66
C MET A 139 -12.91 14.44 -8.74
N MET A 140 -13.79 13.45 -8.71
CA MET A 140 -14.94 13.36 -9.62
C MET A 140 -15.90 14.53 -9.44
N ALA A 141 -16.20 14.90 -8.19
CA ALA A 141 -17.06 16.04 -7.89
C ALA A 141 -16.44 17.38 -8.33
N ALA A 142 -15.13 17.57 -8.10
CA ALA A 142 -14.42 18.79 -8.48
C ALA A 142 -14.26 18.93 -10.00
N SER A 143 -14.08 17.81 -10.70
CA SER A 143 -13.90 17.79 -12.16
C SER A 143 -15.21 17.74 -12.95
N GLY A 144 -16.32 17.33 -12.31
CA GLY A 144 -17.60 17.08 -12.96
C GLY A 144 -17.64 15.80 -13.80
N ARG A 145 -16.58 14.99 -13.76
CA ARG A 145 -16.44 13.76 -14.54
C ARG A 145 -16.59 12.55 -13.63
N TRP A 146 -17.65 11.78 -13.87
CA TRP A 146 -17.95 10.57 -13.11
C TRP A 146 -17.51 9.33 -13.88
N LEU A 147 -16.66 8.53 -13.23
CA LEU A 147 -16.18 7.25 -13.76
C LEU A 147 -17.13 6.12 -13.38
N SER A 148 -17.05 5.01 -14.11
CA SER A 148 -17.75 3.79 -13.72
C SER A 148 -17.05 3.16 -12.53
N ILE A 149 -17.74 3.05 -11.40
CA ILE A 149 -17.20 2.43 -10.20
C ILE A 149 -18.03 1.19 -9.90
N ASP A 150 -17.55 0.05 -10.36
CA ASP A 150 -18.00 -1.25 -9.88
C ASP A 150 -17.04 -1.72 -8.76
N PRO A 151 -17.44 -1.69 -7.48
CA PRO A 151 -16.59 -2.12 -6.38
C PRO A 151 -16.09 -3.55 -6.52
N VAL A 152 -16.86 -4.44 -7.16
CA VAL A 152 -16.49 -5.85 -7.35
C VAL A 152 -15.33 -6.00 -8.33
N THR A 153 -15.17 -5.05 -9.25
CA THR A 153 -14.09 -5.05 -10.24
C THR A 153 -12.92 -4.18 -9.80
N VAL A 154 -13.20 -2.95 -9.35
CA VAL A 154 -12.16 -1.96 -9.01
C VAL A 154 -11.37 -2.38 -7.77
N LEU A 155 -12.01 -2.91 -6.72
CA LEU A 155 -11.31 -3.28 -5.49
C LEU A 155 -10.29 -4.41 -5.71
N PRO A 156 -10.65 -5.56 -6.33
CA PRO A 156 -9.68 -6.63 -6.56
C PRO A 156 -8.52 -6.20 -7.47
N LEU A 157 -8.82 -5.55 -8.60
CA LEU A 157 -7.77 -5.09 -9.53
C LEU A 157 -6.79 -4.16 -8.81
N THR A 158 -7.32 -3.14 -8.13
CA THR A 158 -6.50 -2.19 -7.39
C THR A 158 -5.72 -2.87 -6.26
N ALA A 159 -6.32 -3.80 -5.52
CA ALA A 159 -5.62 -4.54 -4.47
C ALA A 159 -4.46 -5.39 -5.02
N MET A 160 -4.65 -6.02 -6.19
CA MET A 160 -3.58 -6.75 -6.88
C MET A 160 -2.48 -5.79 -7.35
N THR A 161 -2.85 -4.66 -7.95
CA THR A 161 -1.90 -3.60 -8.35
C THR A 161 -1.04 -3.15 -7.17
N LEU A 162 -1.69 -2.86 -6.03
CA LEU A 162 -0.99 -2.47 -4.80
C LEU A 162 -0.15 -3.59 -4.20
N GLY A 163 -0.47 -4.86 -4.44
CA GLY A 163 0.38 -5.98 -4.03
C GLY A 163 1.79 -5.90 -4.63
N SER A 164 1.92 -5.48 -5.89
CA SER A 164 3.24 -5.25 -6.50
C SER A 164 3.98 -4.07 -5.86
N VAL A 165 3.26 -3.00 -5.51
CA VAL A 165 3.78 -1.83 -4.78
C VAL A 165 4.23 -2.19 -3.38
N LEU A 166 3.46 -3.04 -2.68
CA LEU A 166 3.80 -3.55 -1.35
C LEU A 166 5.12 -4.32 -1.40
N GLY A 167 5.40 -5.07 -2.46
CA GLY A 167 6.70 -5.68 -2.70
C GLY A 167 7.84 -4.68 -2.64
N ILE A 168 7.70 -3.54 -3.35
CA ILE A 168 8.66 -2.44 -3.28
C ILE A 168 8.74 -1.88 -1.84
N GLY A 169 7.60 -1.70 -1.18
CA GLY A 169 7.55 -1.26 0.22
C GLY A 169 8.30 -2.17 1.19
N PHE A 170 8.23 -3.50 1.02
CA PHE A 170 8.99 -4.46 1.81
C PHE A 170 10.49 -4.35 1.59
N VAL A 171 10.95 -4.16 0.35
CA VAL A 171 12.37 -3.88 0.06
C VAL A 171 12.84 -2.67 0.85
N PHE A 172 12.09 -1.57 0.77
CA PHE A 172 12.45 -0.32 1.42
C PHE A 172 12.34 -0.35 2.94
N ALA A 173 11.40 -1.11 3.48
CA ALA A 173 11.33 -1.37 4.90
C ALA A 173 12.56 -2.14 5.40
N GLY A 174 13.08 -3.07 4.59
CA GLY A 174 14.33 -3.77 4.87
C GLY A 174 15.54 -2.85 4.80
N LEU A 175 15.60 -2.01 3.77
CA LEU A 175 16.66 -1.00 3.64
C LEU A 175 16.64 0.01 4.79
N ALA A 176 15.45 0.42 5.26
CA ALA A 176 15.30 1.32 6.39
C ALA A 176 15.91 0.74 7.69
N LEU A 177 15.80 -0.58 7.91
CA LEU A 177 16.44 -1.25 9.05
C LEU A 177 17.96 -1.19 9.00
N VAL A 178 18.55 -1.33 7.81
CA VAL A 178 20.01 -1.43 7.65
C VAL A 178 20.66 -0.05 7.57
N TYR A 179 20.07 0.87 6.81
CA TYR A 179 20.70 2.15 6.45
C TYR A 179 20.18 3.36 7.24
N LYS A 180 19.10 3.22 8.03
CA LYS A 180 18.46 4.25 8.88
C LYS A 180 17.97 5.54 8.20
N ARG A 181 18.52 5.92 7.05
CA ARG A 181 18.18 7.11 6.26
C ARG A 181 17.97 6.73 4.81
N VAL A 182 16.71 6.51 4.45
CA VAL A 182 16.29 6.07 3.11
C VAL A 182 15.24 7.00 2.50
N GLU A 183 14.95 8.13 3.15
CA GLU A 183 13.88 9.06 2.79
C GLU A 183 14.08 9.62 1.37
N ASN A 184 15.30 9.99 1.02
CA ASN A 184 15.61 10.49 -0.33
C ASN A 184 15.39 9.42 -1.41
N ALA A 185 15.62 8.15 -1.09
CA ALA A 185 15.37 7.06 -2.02
C ALA A 185 13.85 6.86 -2.26
N PHE A 186 13.01 7.11 -1.26
CA PHE A 186 11.55 7.08 -1.46
C PHE A 186 11.08 8.12 -2.47
N GLN A 187 11.66 9.32 -2.45
CA GLN A 187 11.30 10.37 -3.40
C GLN A 187 11.59 9.94 -4.84
N LEU A 188 12.73 9.29 -5.10
CA LEU A 188 13.05 8.79 -6.43
C LEU A 188 12.07 7.71 -6.90
N VAL A 189 11.70 6.79 -6.00
CA VAL A 189 10.71 5.75 -6.29
C VAL A 189 9.34 6.34 -6.54
N GLN A 190 8.95 7.37 -5.78
CA GLN A 190 7.69 8.07 -5.97
C GLN A 190 7.56 8.62 -7.39
N PHE A 191 8.59 9.26 -7.92
CA PHE A 191 8.62 9.73 -9.31
C PHE A 191 8.59 8.58 -10.31
N GLY A 192 9.33 7.50 -10.04
CA GLY A 192 9.29 6.28 -10.86
C GLY A 192 7.88 5.66 -10.91
N LEU A 193 7.18 5.61 -9.78
CA LEU A 193 5.82 5.08 -9.69
C LEU A 193 4.82 5.95 -10.47
N ILE A 194 4.95 7.28 -10.43
CA ILE A 194 4.12 8.17 -11.26
C ILE A 194 4.30 7.82 -12.74
N GLY A 195 5.54 7.66 -13.19
CA GLY A 195 5.84 7.26 -14.57
C GLY A 195 5.30 5.87 -14.94
N LEU A 196 5.37 4.91 -14.02
CA LEU A 196 4.85 3.55 -14.22
C LEU A 196 3.32 3.49 -14.24
N ILE A 197 2.64 4.30 -13.43
CA ILE A 197 1.18 4.41 -13.42
C ILE A 197 0.68 5.05 -14.71
N ALA A 198 1.37 6.08 -15.20
CA ALA A 198 1.05 6.75 -16.45
C ALA A 198 1.58 6.03 -17.70
N ALA A 199 2.20 4.85 -17.53
CA ALA A 199 2.82 4.13 -18.63
C ALA A 199 1.76 3.58 -19.61
N PRO A 200 2.02 3.61 -20.94
CA PRO A 200 1.08 3.13 -21.95
C PRO A 200 1.12 1.59 -22.06
N ALA A 201 0.80 0.88 -20.98
CA ALA A 201 0.89 -0.58 -20.91
C ALA A 201 -0.09 -1.32 -21.85
N GLY A 202 -1.10 -0.63 -22.37
CA GLY A 202 -1.98 -1.15 -23.42
C GLY A 202 -1.33 -1.23 -24.81
N ASN A 203 -0.35 -0.36 -25.10
CA ASN A 203 0.33 -0.30 -26.41
C ASN A 203 1.66 -1.04 -26.42
N VAL A 204 2.28 -1.20 -25.25
CA VAL A 204 3.65 -1.69 -25.11
C VAL A 204 3.65 -2.92 -24.19
N GLU A 205 3.72 -4.11 -24.78
CA GLU A 205 3.54 -5.39 -24.06
C GLU A 205 4.57 -5.61 -22.94
N TRP A 206 5.83 -5.23 -23.15
CA TRP A 206 6.88 -5.37 -22.13
C TRP A 206 6.66 -4.45 -20.92
N MET A 207 5.92 -3.35 -21.11
CA MET A 207 5.61 -2.42 -20.04
C MET A 207 4.73 -3.10 -18.99
N LYS A 208 3.86 -4.05 -19.38
CA LYS A 208 2.98 -4.81 -18.48
C LYS A 208 3.75 -5.63 -17.42
N LEU A 209 5.03 -5.92 -17.66
CA LEU A 209 5.86 -6.67 -16.71
C LEU A 209 6.32 -5.80 -15.52
N PHE A 210 6.27 -4.48 -15.65
CA PHE A 210 6.69 -3.57 -14.60
C PHE A 210 5.68 -3.53 -13.45
N PRO A 211 6.15 -3.28 -12.20
CA PRO A 211 5.23 -3.18 -11.08
C PRO A 211 4.24 -2.04 -11.34
N VAL A 212 3.01 -2.20 -10.87
CA VAL A 212 1.92 -1.21 -10.98
C VAL A 212 1.37 -0.96 -12.37
N SER A 213 2.19 -1.00 -13.41
CA SER A 213 1.84 -0.58 -14.78
C SER A 213 0.63 -1.34 -15.36
N HIS A 214 0.69 -2.67 -15.43
CA HIS A 214 -0.38 -3.51 -15.97
C HIS A 214 -1.67 -3.38 -15.16
N GLY A 215 -1.53 -3.43 -13.84
CA GLY A 215 -2.67 -3.25 -12.93
C GLY A 215 -3.29 -1.86 -13.04
N SER A 216 -2.50 -0.81 -13.31
CA SER A 216 -2.99 0.54 -13.53
C SER A 216 -3.77 0.65 -14.84
N TYR A 217 -3.27 0.01 -15.89
CA TYR A 217 -3.98 -0.07 -17.17
C TYR A 217 -5.32 -0.80 -17.02
N LEU A 218 -5.36 -1.97 -16.39
CA LEU A 218 -6.62 -2.72 -16.19
C LEU A 218 -7.62 -1.96 -15.31
N THR A 219 -7.15 -1.31 -14.22
CA THR A 219 -8.02 -0.45 -13.40
C THR A 219 -8.52 0.76 -14.19
N GLY A 220 -7.68 1.37 -15.04
CA GLY A 220 -8.05 2.43 -15.97
C GLY A 220 -9.18 2.00 -16.91
N VAL A 221 -8.99 0.90 -17.63
CA VAL A 221 -10.02 0.35 -18.53
C VAL A 221 -11.33 0.06 -17.79
N ALA A 222 -11.26 -0.55 -16.59
CA ALA A 222 -12.45 -0.83 -15.79
C ALA A 222 -13.20 0.44 -15.37
N MET A 223 -12.49 1.50 -14.98
CA MET A 223 -13.09 2.74 -14.50
C MET A 223 -13.56 3.66 -15.64
N GLU A 224 -12.83 3.70 -16.76
CA GLU A 224 -13.12 4.51 -17.94
C GLU A 224 -14.27 3.93 -18.75
N GLN A 225 -14.24 2.62 -19.00
CA GLN A 225 -15.14 1.94 -19.93
C GLN A 225 -16.21 1.10 -19.21
N GLY A 226 -16.11 0.93 -17.89
CA GLY A 226 -17.06 0.13 -17.11
C GLY A 226 -16.96 -1.38 -17.34
N VAL A 227 -15.82 -1.86 -17.84
CA VAL A 227 -15.55 -3.28 -18.08
C VAL A 227 -15.52 -4.02 -16.75
N ARG A 228 -16.21 -5.16 -16.68
CA ARG A 228 -16.31 -5.98 -15.46
C ARG A 228 -15.14 -6.94 -15.33
N LEU A 229 -14.86 -7.40 -14.11
CA LEU A 229 -13.72 -8.27 -13.82
C LEU A 229 -13.67 -9.53 -14.69
N TRP A 230 -14.82 -10.15 -14.95
CA TRP A 230 -14.95 -11.38 -15.75
C TRP A 230 -14.94 -11.15 -17.27
N GLU A 231 -14.99 -9.91 -17.72
CA GLU A 231 -14.89 -9.55 -19.14
C GLU A 231 -13.43 -9.39 -19.58
N PHE A 232 -12.50 -9.23 -18.63
CA PHE A 232 -11.08 -9.18 -18.92
C PHE A 232 -10.55 -10.53 -19.44
N PRO A 233 -9.62 -10.51 -20.40
CA PRO A 233 -8.93 -11.72 -20.84
C PRO A 233 -8.24 -12.41 -19.66
N LEU A 234 -8.42 -13.74 -19.56
CA LEU A 234 -7.82 -14.54 -18.50
C LEU A 234 -6.28 -14.44 -18.48
N ALA A 235 -5.67 -14.21 -19.65
CA ALA A 235 -4.24 -13.98 -19.80
C ALA A 235 -3.78 -12.69 -19.11
N ASP A 236 -4.54 -11.60 -19.22
CA ASP A 236 -4.20 -10.32 -18.58
C ASP A 236 -4.36 -10.41 -17.06
N LEU A 237 -5.42 -11.07 -16.58
CA LEU A 237 -5.60 -11.33 -15.15
C LEU A 237 -4.52 -12.27 -14.61
N GLY A 238 -4.16 -13.32 -15.36
CA GLY A 238 -3.08 -14.23 -15.02
C GLY A 238 -1.72 -13.53 -14.94
N LEU A 239 -1.44 -12.62 -15.87
CA LEU A 239 -0.23 -11.79 -15.86
C LEU A 239 -0.21 -10.83 -14.66
N LEU A 240 -1.35 -10.22 -14.31
CA LEU A 240 -1.47 -9.39 -13.12
C LEU A 240 -1.17 -10.19 -11.85
N VAL A 241 -1.74 -11.39 -11.72
CA VAL A 241 -1.49 -12.28 -10.58
C VAL A 241 0.00 -12.64 -10.52
N LEU A 242 0.58 -13.06 -11.64
CA LEU A 242 1.99 -13.46 -11.74
C LEU A 242 2.92 -12.32 -11.31
N THR A 243 2.76 -11.13 -11.89
CA THR A 243 3.59 -9.96 -11.61
C THR A 243 3.45 -9.52 -10.16
N THR A 244 2.21 -9.42 -9.65
CA THR A 244 1.95 -9.10 -8.24
C THR A 244 2.58 -10.09 -7.29
N SER A 245 2.40 -11.40 -7.52
CA SER A 245 2.99 -12.44 -6.67
C SER A 245 4.52 -12.40 -6.73
N PHE A 246 5.10 -12.20 -7.92
CA PHE A 246 6.55 -12.10 -8.09
C PHE A 246 7.15 -10.94 -7.31
N TYR A 247 6.65 -9.72 -7.50
CA TYR A 247 7.17 -8.53 -6.81
C TYR A 247 6.94 -8.60 -5.29
N LEU A 248 5.78 -9.10 -4.85
CA LEU A 248 5.48 -9.24 -3.44
C LEU A 248 6.40 -10.28 -2.77
N ALA A 249 6.61 -11.44 -3.40
CA ALA A 249 7.50 -12.48 -2.91
C ALA A 249 8.96 -12.01 -2.85
N LEU A 250 9.43 -11.36 -3.93
CA LEU A 250 10.77 -10.78 -3.99
C LEU A 250 10.98 -9.74 -2.89
N GLY A 251 10.03 -8.82 -2.72
CA GLY A 251 10.09 -7.79 -1.70
C GLY A 251 10.13 -8.37 -0.28
N PHE A 252 9.24 -9.32 0.00
CA PHE A 252 9.20 -10.01 1.29
C PHE A 252 10.48 -10.79 1.57
N TYR A 253 11.07 -11.42 0.55
CA TYR A 253 12.34 -12.12 0.66
C TYR A 253 13.50 -11.17 1.04
N VAL A 254 13.59 -10.02 0.36
CA VAL A 254 14.59 -8.98 0.67
C VAL A 254 14.39 -8.45 2.09
N PHE A 255 13.14 -8.18 2.48
CA PHE A 255 12.82 -7.78 3.85
C PHE A 255 13.27 -8.81 4.88
N HIS A 256 13.00 -10.10 4.62
CA HIS A 256 13.41 -11.18 5.50
C HIS A 256 14.94 -11.28 5.65
N ARG A 257 15.68 -11.13 4.54
CA ARG A 257 17.16 -11.08 4.54
C ARG A 257 17.69 -9.88 5.32
N ALA A 258 17.09 -8.70 5.14
CA ALA A 258 17.48 -7.48 5.83
C ALA A 258 17.27 -7.57 7.35
N ILE A 259 16.17 -8.19 7.79
CA ILE A 259 15.91 -8.49 9.21
C ILE A 259 17.03 -9.34 9.83
N GLY A 260 17.45 -10.41 9.14
CA GLY A 260 18.54 -11.27 9.61
C GLY A 260 19.84 -10.49 9.74
N ARG A 261 20.19 -9.74 8.68
CA ARG A 261 21.40 -8.89 8.67
C ARG A 261 21.39 -7.85 9.79
N ALA A 262 20.28 -7.15 10.00
CA ALA A 262 20.16 -6.13 11.04
C ALA A 262 20.34 -6.71 12.44
N ARG A 263 19.93 -7.97 12.66
CA ARG A 263 20.14 -8.67 13.93
C ARG A 263 21.60 -9.06 14.12
N ASP A 264 22.23 -9.62 13.10
CA ASP A 264 23.62 -10.09 13.17
C ASP A 264 24.61 -8.92 13.35
N GLU A 265 24.27 -7.75 12.82
CA GLU A 265 25.05 -6.50 12.97
C GLU A 265 24.68 -5.69 14.23
N GLY A 266 23.74 -6.15 15.06
CA GLY A 266 23.35 -5.46 16.30
C GLY A 266 22.67 -4.10 16.09
N LEU A 267 22.08 -3.85 14.93
CA LEU A 267 21.51 -2.54 14.54
C LEU A 267 20.18 -2.22 15.23
N LEU A 268 19.63 -3.16 16.02
CA LEU A 268 18.28 -3.05 16.60
C LEU A 268 18.21 -2.19 17.87
N GLY A 269 19.31 -2.09 18.64
CA GLY A 269 19.35 -1.38 19.92
C GLY A 269 19.89 0.05 19.87
N HIS A 270 20.50 0.43 18.75
CA HIS A 270 21.06 1.76 18.55
C HIS A 270 20.38 2.40 17.35
N TYR A 271 19.43 3.31 17.57
CA TYR A 271 18.88 4.16 16.50
C TYR A 271 19.52 5.54 16.50
#